data_AF-Q1KTY6-F1
#
_entry.id   AF-Q1KTY6-F1
#
_cell.length_a   1.000
_cell.length_b   1.000
_cell.length_c   1.000
_cell.angle_alpha   90.00
_cell.angle_beta   90.00
_cell.angle_gamma   90.00
#
_symmetry.space_group_name_H-M   'P 1'
#
loop_
_entity.id
_entity.type
_entity.pdbx_description
1 polymer ?
#
loop_
_entity_poly.entity_id
_entity_poly.type
_entity_poly.pdbx_seq_one_letter_code
_entity_poly.pdbx_strand_id
1 'polypeptide(L)'
;LNLEFDSYMIPTNELETNGFRLLDVDNRVVLPMNNQIRILVTATDVLHSWTVPSLGVKVDATPGRLNQLNFLINRPGLFFGQCSEICGANHSFMPIVIESIPMNFFIKWITSMTN
;
A
#
# COMPACT_ATOMS: atom_id res chain seq x y z
N LEU A 1 -20.09 2.12 2.59
CA LEU A 1 -18.78 2.16 3.28
C LEU A 1 -17.87 3.05 2.46
N ASN A 2 -17.54 4.23 2.98
CA ASN A 2 -16.53 5.11 2.39
C ASN A 2 -15.34 5.05 3.34
N LEU A 3 -14.36 4.23 3.00
CA LEU A 3 -13.13 4.11 3.76
C LEU A 3 -12.01 4.69 2.90
N GLU A 4 -11.39 5.74 3.41
CA GLU A 4 -10.21 6.37 2.83
C GLU A 4 -9.25 6.74 3.97
N PHE A 5 -7.95 6.66 3.68
CA PHE A 5 -6.90 7.07 4.61
C PHE A 5 -5.62 7.35 3.84
N ASP A 6 -4.77 8.19 4.42
CA ASP A 6 -3.42 8.42 3.93
C ASP A 6 -2.44 7.45 4.60
N SER A 7 -1.38 7.10 3.86
CA SER A 7 -0.31 6.23 4.33
C SER A 7 1.01 6.96 4.18
N TYR A 8 1.62 7.34 5.30
CA TYR A 8 2.87 8.07 5.38
C TYR A 8 3.97 7.21 6.00
N MET A 9 5.20 7.40 5.51
CA MET A 9 6.39 6.78 6.08
C MET A 9 6.56 7.22 7.54
N ILE A 10 6.78 6.26 8.45
CA ILE A 10 7.09 6.58 9.85
C ILE A 10 8.48 7.25 9.91
N PRO A 11 8.59 8.45 10.50
CA PRO A 11 9.88 9.12 10.71
C PRO A 11 10.85 8.26 11.53
N THR A 12 12.14 8.30 11.22
CA THR A 12 13.12 7.43 11.90
C THR A 12 13.24 7.68 13.41
N ASN A 13 12.92 8.89 13.87
CA ASN A 13 12.87 9.26 15.30
C ASN A 13 11.63 8.71 16.03
N GLU A 14 10.60 8.30 15.31
CA GLU A 14 9.35 7.74 15.83
C GLU A 14 9.26 6.21 15.62
N LEU A 15 10.26 5.64 14.94
CA LEU A 15 10.30 4.23 14.60
C LEU A 15 10.57 3.37 15.84
N GLU A 16 9.78 2.30 16.01
CA GLU A 16 10.02 1.29 17.03
C GLU A 16 11.37 0.57 16.79
N THR A 17 11.93 -0.05 17.83
CA THR A 17 13.25 -0.72 17.75
C THR A 17 13.32 -1.84 16.72
N ASN A 18 12.17 -2.42 16.36
CA ASN A 18 12.05 -3.50 15.38
C ASN A 18 11.49 -3.03 14.03
N GLY A 19 11.28 -1.72 13.86
CA GLY A 19 10.74 -1.16 12.62
C GLY A 19 11.78 -1.13 11.50
N PHE A 20 11.30 -1.17 10.27
CA PHE A 20 12.11 -1.07 9.07
C PHE A 20 12.24 0.39 8.63
N ARG A 21 13.45 0.93 8.77
CA ARG A 21 13.79 2.29 8.33
C ARG A 21 13.45 2.47 6.84
N LEU A 22 12.71 3.54 6.53
CA LEU A 22 12.21 3.92 5.21
C LEU A 22 11.15 3.01 4.57
N LEU A 23 10.68 1.99 5.27
CA LEU A 23 9.70 1.02 4.75
C LEU A 23 8.40 0.99 5.53
N ASP A 24 8.45 1.17 6.85
CA ASP A 24 7.22 1.19 7.65
C ASP A 24 6.40 2.47 7.43
N VAL A 25 5.08 2.29 7.49
CA VAL A 25 4.06 3.33 7.36
C VAL A 25 3.13 3.34 8.56
N ASP A 26 2.51 4.48 8.82
CA ASP A 26 1.51 4.67 9.86
C ASP A 26 0.24 3.82 9.63
N ASN A 27 -0.29 3.83 8.41
CA ASN A 27 -1.48 3.11 8.00
C ASN A 27 -1.16 2.14 6.87
N ARG A 28 -1.25 0.84 7.15
CA ARG A 28 -1.01 -0.22 6.16
C ARG A 28 -2.26 -0.48 5.33
N VAL A 29 -2.07 -0.87 4.07
CA VAL A 29 -3.16 -1.33 3.20
C VAL A 29 -3.51 -2.76 3.57
N VAL A 30 -4.57 -2.94 4.35
CA VAL A 30 -5.05 -4.27 4.78
C VAL A 30 -5.86 -4.91 3.66
N LEU A 31 -5.52 -6.14 3.26
CA LEU A 31 -6.19 -6.87 2.18
C LEU A 31 -6.46 -8.34 2.56
N PRO A 32 -7.55 -8.95 2.06
CA PRO A 32 -7.84 -10.35 2.33
C PRO A 32 -6.94 -11.26 1.49
N MET A 33 -6.32 -12.26 2.14
CA MET A 33 -5.59 -13.33 1.46
C MET A 33 -6.54 -14.27 0.69
N ASN A 34 -6.02 -14.96 -0.33
CA ASN A 34 -6.73 -15.93 -1.17
C ASN A 34 -7.96 -15.36 -1.93
N ASN A 35 -7.98 -14.06 -2.15
CA ASN A 35 -8.99 -13.37 -2.93
C ASN A 35 -8.35 -12.59 -4.08
N GLN A 36 -8.97 -12.62 -5.26
CA GLN A 36 -8.53 -11.81 -6.39
C GLN A 36 -8.80 -10.34 -6.07
N ILE A 37 -7.74 -9.55 -5.98
CA ILE A 37 -7.80 -8.12 -5.70
C ILE A 37 -7.60 -7.38 -7.01
N ARG A 38 -8.50 -6.42 -7.29
CA ARG A 38 -8.33 -5.44 -8.36
C ARG A 38 -7.97 -4.11 -7.70
N ILE A 39 -6.87 -3.50 -8.13
CA ILE A 39 -6.54 -2.13 -7.74
C ILE A 39 -6.59 -1.20 -8.94
N LEU A 40 -6.99 0.03 -8.66
CA LEU A 40 -7.04 1.13 -9.61
C LEU A 40 -6.06 2.19 -9.10
N VAL A 41 -5.09 2.55 -9.93
CA VAL A 41 -3.98 3.43 -9.55
C VAL A 41 -3.98 4.64 -10.46
N THR A 42 -3.92 5.82 -9.85
CA THR A 42 -3.80 7.13 -10.50
C THR A 42 -3.02 8.06 -9.58
N ALA A 43 -2.63 9.23 -10.08
CA ALA A 43 -1.97 10.27 -9.30
C ALA A 43 -2.74 11.59 -9.40
N THR A 44 -2.63 12.42 -8.37
CA THR A 44 -3.29 13.74 -8.31
C THR A 44 -2.33 14.88 -8.66
N ASP A 45 -1.03 14.63 -8.66
CA ASP A 45 0.03 15.62 -8.85
C ASP A 45 0.95 15.28 -10.05
N VAL A 46 2.00 14.49 -9.82
CA VAL A 46 3.03 14.11 -10.78
C VAL A 46 2.99 12.60 -11.03
N LEU A 47 3.93 12.10 -11.82
CA LEU A 47 4.08 10.66 -11.99
C LEU A 47 4.58 10.02 -10.70
N HIS A 48 3.96 8.89 -10.34
CA HIS A 48 4.47 7.95 -9.34
C HIS A 48 4.37 6.54 -9.91
N SER A 49 4.84 5.54 -9.18
CA SER A 49 4.64 4.13 -9.57
C SER A 49 4.43 3.27 -8.35
N TRP A 50 3.27 2.61 -8.31
CA TRP A 50 2.85 1.74 -7.22
C TRP A 50 3.44 0.35 -7.44
N THR A 51 4.40 -0.03 -6.60
CA THR A 51 5.20 -1.24 -6.77
C THR A 51 5.28 -2.04 -5.49
N VAL A 52 5.00 -3.35 -5.56
CA VAL A 52 5.21 -4.32 -4.47
C VAL A 52 5.94 -5.53 -5.08
N PRO A 53 7.29 -5.59 -5.01
CA PRO A 53 8.08 -6.57 -5.75
C PRO A 53 7.77 -8.02 -5.41
N SER A 54 7.49 -8.31 -4.14
CA SER A 54 7.16 -9.65 -3.65
C SER A 54 5.83 -10.21 -4.18
N LEU A 55 4.94 -9.33 -4.67
CA LEU A 55 3.72 -9.70 -5.37
C LEU A 55 3.88 -9.66 -6.90
N GLY A 56 5.04 -9.25 -7.41
CA GLY A 56 5.30 -9.11 -8.85
C GLY A 56 4.49 -7.99 -9.51
N VAL A 57 4.06 -6.99 -8.74
CA VAL A 57 3.21 -5.89 -9.22
C VAL A 57 3.99 -4.59 -9.27
N LYS A 58 3.86 -3.90 -10.42
CA LYS A 58 4.32 -2.52 -10.65
C LYS A 58 3.35 -1.87 -11.63
N VAL A 59 2.85 -0.69 -11.31
CA VAL A 59 2.04 0.11 -12.23
C VAL A 59 2.28 1.59 -12.00
N ASP A 60 2.36 2.36 -13.09
CA ASP A 60 2.55 3.79 -12.98
C ASP A 60 1.23 4.48 -12.62
N ALA A 61 1.31 5.41 -11.67
CA ALA A 61 0.26 6.32 -11.30
C ALA A 61 0.41 7.58 -12.17
N THR A 62 -0.49 7.75 -13.14
CA THR A 62 -0.41 8.80 -14.15
C THR A 62 -1.58 9.78 -13.95
N PRO A 63 -1.33 11.09 -13.76
CA PRO A 63 -2.41 12.06 -13.63
C PRO A 63 -3.35 12.03 -14.84
N GLY A 64 -4.66 12.00 -14.59
CA GLY A 64 -5.68 11.92 -15.64
C GLY A 64 -5.86 10.53 -16.27
N ARG A 65 -5.16 9.49 -15.79
CA ARG A 65 -5.33 8.10 -16.24
C ARG A 65 -5.47 7.16 -15.05
N LEU A 66 -6.43 6.25 -15.16
CA LEU A 66 -6.73 5.25 -14.14
C LEU A 66 -6.27 3.87 -14.64
N ASN A 67 -5.11 3.43 -14.16
CA ASN A 67 -4.55 2.14 -14.51
C ASN A 67 -5.11 1.05 -13.61
N GLN A 68 -5.34 -0.14 -14.16
CA GLN A 68 -5.85 -1.29 -13.43
C GLN A 68 -4.83 -2.42 -13.42
N LEU A 69 -4.66 -3.08 -12.28
CA LEU A 69 -4.04 -4.40 -12.21
C LEU A 69 -4.83 -5.33 -11.29
N ASN A 70 -4.59 -6.63 -11.43
CA ASN A 70 -5.15 -7.62 -10.53
C ASN A 70 -4.05 -8.51 -9.99
N PHE A 71 -4.15 -8.91 -8.72
CA PHE A 71 -3.23 -9.82 -8.08
C PHE A 71 -3.93 -10.66 -7.01
N LEU A 72 -3.25 -11.70 -6.56
CA LEU A 72 -3.70 -12.64 -5.54
C LEU A 72 -2.59 -12.80 -4.50
N ILE A 73 -2.93 -12.71 -3.21
CA ILE A 73 -1.98 -12.96 -2.12
C ILE A 73 -2.27 -14.33 -1.49
N ASN A 74 -1.36 -15.28 -1.64
CA ASN A 74 -1.56 -16.68 -1.22
C ASN A 74 -1.17 -16.98 0.24
N ARG A 75 -0.65 -15.99 0.97
CA ARG A 75 -0.18 -16.14 2.35
C ARG A 75 -0.42 -14.89 3.18
N PRO A 76 -0.64 -15.03 4.50
CA PRO A 76 -0.70 -13.88 5.38
C PRO A 76 0.68 -13.24 5.56
N GLY A 77 0.72 -11.98 5.98
CA GLY A 77 1.95 -11.26 6.32
C GLY A 77 2.05 -9.86 5.73
N LEU A 78 3.20 -9.23 5.93
CA LEU A 78 3.52 -7.89 5.42
C LEU A 78 4.28 -7.97 4.09
N PHE A 79 3.85 -7.16 3.13
CA PHE A 79 4.48 -7.04 1.82
C PHE A 79 4.87 -5.58 1.59
N PHE A 80 6.17 -5.36 1.40
CA PHE A 80 6.75 -4.03 1.30
C PHE A 80 6.99 -3.65 -0.17
N GLY A 81 6.87 -2.36 -0.43
CA GLY A 81 7.03 -1.72 -1.72
C GLY A 81 7.53 -0.29 -1.58
N GLN A 82 7.95 0.31 -2.69
CA GLN A 82 8.38 1.72 -2.74
C GLN A 82 7.98 2.32 -4.09
N CYS A 83 7.83 3.64 -4.13
CA CYS A 83 7.63 4.36 -5.38
C CYS A 83 8.76 4.06 -6.37
N SER A 84 8.41 3.67 -7.60
CA SER A 84 9.37 3.25 -8.64
C SER A 84 9.42 4.18 -9.86
N GLU A 85 9.00 5.44 -9.69
CA GLU A 85 9.03 6.52 -10.68
C GLU A 85 9.40 7.83 -10.00
N ILE A 86 10.32 8.61 -10.58
CA ILE A 86 10.86 9.81 -9.92
C ILE A 86 9.78 10.88 -9.75
N CYS A 87 9.52 11.27 -8.48
CA CYS A 87 8.40 12.15 -8.14
C CYS A 87 8.77 13.37 -7.27
N GLY A 88 10.06 13.70 -7.18
CA GLY A 88 10.56 14.90 -6.48
C GLY A 88 11.42 14.59 -5.26
N ALA A 89 11.54 15.57 -4.35
CA ALA A 89 12.51 15.53 -3.24
C ALA A 89 12.31 14.32 -2.30
N ASN A 90 11.07 13.92 -2.06
CA ASN A 90 10.72 12.82 -1.15
C ASN A 90 10.47 11.49 -1.86
N HIS A 91 10.96 11.33 -3.09
CA HIS A 91 10.74 10.12 -3.89
C HIS A 91 11.13 8.82 -3.17
N SER A 92 12.21 8.83 -2.40
CA SER A 92 12.67 7.66 -1.63
C SER A 92 11.91 7.42 -0.32
N PHE A 93 10.96 8.29 0.05
CA PHE A 93 10.33 8.35 1.37
C PHE A 93 8.81 8.15 1.34
N MET A 94 8.33 7.44 0.31
CA MET A 94 6.92 7.06 0.16
C MET A 94 6.79 5.55 -0.08
N PRO A 95 7.03 4.74 0.97
CA PRO A 95 6.90 3.29 0.89
C PRO A 95 5.43 2.86 0.83
N ILE A 96 5.23 1.61 0.44
CA ILE A 96 3.92 0.93 0.37
C ILE A 96 4.02 -0.29 1.27
N VAL A 97 3.06 -0.46 2.18
CA VAL A 97 2.96 -1.67 3.00
C VAL A 97 1.56 -2.26 2.87
N ILE A 98 1.51 -3.51 2.42
CA ILE A 98 0.29 -4.30 2.38
C ILE A 98 0.32 -5.31 3.52
N GLU A 99 -0.77 -5.39 4.28
CA GLU A 99 -0.99 -6.42 5.27
C GLU A 99 -2.04 -7.42 4.77
N SER A 100 -1.59 -8.64 4.49
CA SER A 100 -2.43 -9.74 4.05
C SER A 100 -2.96 -10.52 5.25
N ILE A 101 -4.27 -10.54 5.42
CA ILE A 101 -4.94 -11.22 6.55
C ILE A 101 -6.08 -12.13 6.08
N PRO A 102 -6.53 -13.10 6.89
CA PRO A 102 -7.70 -13.90 6.56
C PRO A 102 -8.99 -13.05 6.46
N MET A 103 -9.92 -13.46 5.59
CA MET A 103 -11.15 -12.71 5.27
C MET A 103 -11.99 -12.34 6.51
N ASN A 104 -12.06 -13.21 7.53
CA ASN A 104 -12.82 -12.93 8.75
C ASN A 104 -12.25 -11.74 9.55
N PHE A 105 -10.93 -11.56 9.59
CA PHE A 105 -10.28 -10.40 10.21
C PHE A 105 -10.44 -9.17 9.34
N PHE A 106 -10.35 -9.32 8.01
CA PHE A 106 -10.57 -8.22 7.07
C PHE A 106 -11.97 -7.61 7.20
N ILE A 107 -13.02 -8.43 7.30
CA ILE A 107 -14.40 -7.95 7.50
C ILE A 107 -14.52 -7.19 8.83
N LYS A 108 -13.89 -7.69 9.91
CA LYS A 108 -13.87 -7.02 11.21
C LYS A 108 -13.17 -5.66 11.13
N TRP A 109 -12.00 -5.62 10.48
CA TRP A 109 -11.21 -4.40 10.29
C TRP A 109 -12.00 -3.35 9.48
N ILE A 110 -12.62 -3.76 8.36
CA ILE A 110 -13.49 -2.89 7.58
C ILE A 110 -14.61 -2.33 8.45
N THR A 111 -15.28 -3.19 9.22
CA THR A 111 -16.42 -2.77 10.06
C THR A 111 -16.00 -1.80 11.16
N SER A 112 -14.81 -1.99 11.75
CA SER A 112 -14.29 -1.07 12.77
C SER A 112 -13.87 0.29 12.23
N MET A 113 -13.47 0.38 10.95
CA MET A 113 -13.05 1.64 10.34
C MET A 113 -14.21 2.46 9.76
N THR A 114 -15.39 1.86 9.60
CA THR A 114 -16.57 2.55 9.04
C THR A 114 -17.65 2.94 10.05
N ASN A 115 -17.49 2.55 11.31
CA ASN A 115 -18.30 3.02 12.43
C ASN A 115 -17.61 4.23 13.07
#